data_AF-A0A829Y894-F1
#
_entry.id   AF-A0A829Y894-F1
#
_cell.length_a   1.000
_cell.length_b   1.000
_cell.length_c   1.000
_cell.angle_alpha   90.00
_cell.angle_beta   90.00
_cell.angle_gamma   90.00
#
_symmetry.space_group_name_H-M   'P 1'
#
loop_
_entity.id
_entity.type
_entity.pdbx_description
1 polymer ?
#
loop_
_entity_poly.entity_id
_entity_poly.type
_entity_poly.pdbx_seq_one_letter_code
_entity_poly.pdbx_strand_id
1 'polypeptide(L)'
;MSAQPQSHQYRIIDPACADRVLYEGRIAADPASKRELRIALYSCILPTARRLDEDSYDPWIAEERVPGRYTPENILFPHRRLIANCDRHDPDLYVFCGDQFYEGYPTRSARDTSEAKLDTLYRWYLWYWAFRDCVRDKPTIVLADDHDVLQGNLWGNAGAGSRLPREEDGGFKWSKDLIRMIYRIEQGHNPDSYDPTPIEYDIPVGYGEFVYGGVSFCLLEDRKFKSPPDMSVAPASARGELLGPRQEEFLEYWSRTSTDLPKICLTASVWASAQTDHEGQPLLDYDSNGYPPDGRTRAVKLLARAKALVLTGDQHLALLARQGIEGHDDGPLFFAGPAAAAFWQRWFEGRGKLRNRRDDDPDTGDFTDAFGNRMRILAAANPKIPHAEFQRRNRTWGKFLSDSRMKSEGYGLIRVDHRSRTARIECWPWDQDPHSGRQFAGWPYLHKLRS
;
A
#
# COMPACT_ATOMS: atom_id res chain seq x y z
N MET A 1 29.86 -22.28 10.56
CA MET A 1 28.59 -22.65 11.23
C MET A 1 27.87 -21.37 11.56
N SER A 2 26.85 -20.99 10.80
CA SER A 2 26.01 -19.85 11.19
C SER A 2 25.27 -20.21 12.47
N ALA A 3 25.30 -19.31 13.47
CA ALA A 3 24.52 -19.49 14.67
C ALA A 3 23.03 -19.67 14.28
N GLN A 4 22.33 -20.59 14.93
CA GLN A 4 20.89 -20.70 14.71
C GLN A 4 20.23 -19.37 15.10
N PRO A 5 19.25 -18.86 14.32
CA PRO A 5 18.52 -17.66 14.69
C PRO A 5 17.92 -17.80 16.09
N GLN A 6 18.18 -16.82 16.96
CA GLN A 6 17.66 -16.78 18.33
C GLN A 6 16.80 -15.54 18.51
N SER A 7 15.81 -15.65 19.39
CA SER A 7 15.03 -14.49 19.82
C SER A 7 15.82 -13.76 20.91
N HIS A 8 15.82 -12.44 20.87
CA HIS A 8 16.50 -11.61 21.84
C HIS A 8 15.51 -10.69 22.54
N GLN A 9 15.57 -10.59 23.86
CA GLN A 9 14.86 -9.53 24.58
C GLN A 9 15.66 -8.24 24.48
N TYR A 10 15.00 -7.12 24.25
CA TYR A 10 15.62 -5.80 24.26
C TYR A 10 14.95 -4.90 25.29
N ARG A 11 15.72 -3.95 25.81
CA ARG A 11 15.25 -2.85 26.62
C ARG A 11 15.94 -1.56 26.19
N ILE A 12 15.17 -0.49 26.10
CA ILE A 12 15.64 0.87 25.92
C ILE A 12 15.56 1.52 27.29
N ILE A 13 16.69 1.98 27.82
CA ILE A 13 16.81 2.60 29.13
C ILE A 13 17.03 4.10 29.00
N ASP A 14 16.59 4.85 29.99
CA ASP A 14 16.98 6.25 30.13
C ASP A 14 18.46 6.32 30.57
N PRO A 15 19.37 6.94 29.80
CA PRO A 15 20.77 7.08 30.21
C PRO A 15 20.93 7.83 31.53
N ALA A 16 19.99 8.71 31.88
CA ALA A 16 19.98 9.44 33.15
C ALA A 16 19.40 8.63 34.31
N CYS A 17 18.72 7.51 34.04
CA CYS A 17 18.12 6.63 35.02
C CYS A 17 18.11 5.18 34.51
N ALA A 18 19.25 4.49 34.64
CA ALA A 18 19.47 3.17 34.04
C ALA A 18 18.49 2.08 34.52
N ASP A 19 17.86 2.26 35.69
CA ASP A 19 16.83 1.36 36.23
C ASP A 19 15.45 1.59 35.59
N ARG A 20 15.26 2.70 34.89
CA ARG A 20 14.02 3.03 34.19
C ARG A 20 14.06 2.46 32.76
N VAL A 21 13.34 1.37 32.56
CA VAL A 21 13.02 0.85 31.22
C VAL A 21 11.96 1.75 30.58
N LEU A 22 12.30 2.36 29.45
CA LEU A 22 11.40 3.19 28.65
C LEU A 22 10.55 2.35 27.71
N TYR A 23 11.20 1.37 27.06
CA TYR A 23 10.59 0.42 26.14
C TYR A 23 11.27 -0.93 26.26
N GLU A 24 10.51 -1.99 26.07
CA GLU A 24 11.03 -3.35 26.01
C GLU A 24 10.16 -4.18 25.07
N GLY A 25 10.76 -5.26 24.56
CA GLY A 25 10.14 -6.17 23.62
C GLY A 25 11.10 -7.27 23.21
N ARG A 26 10.74 -7.97 22.14
CA ARG A 26 11.50 -9.11 21.62
C ARG A 26 11.89 -8.90 20.16
N ILE A 27 13.17 -9.02 19.85
CA ILE A 27 13.62 -9.26 18.48
C ILE A 27 13.33 -10.73 18.17
N ALA A 28 12.36 -11.01 17.30
CA ALA A 28 12.01 -12.37 16.91
C ALA A 28 13.15 -13.06 16.15
N ALA A 29 13.36 -14.35 16.42
CA ALA A 29 14.22 -15.19 15.60
C ALA A 29 13.68 -15.29 14.17
N ASP A 30 14.56 -15.20 13.17
CA ASP A 30 14.21 -15.51 11.79
C ASP A 30 13.69 -16.96 11.69
N PRO A 31 12.44 -17.19 11.24
CA PRO A 31 11.89 -18.54 11.10
C PRO A 31 12.60 -19.37 10.02
N ALA A 32 13.41 -18.74 9.17
CA ALA A 32 14.02 -19.31 7.98
C ALA A 32 12.95 -20.06 7.15
N SER A 33 13.31 -21.19 6.55
CA SER A 33 12.38 -22.04 5.79
C SER A 33 11.72 -23.16 6.62
N LYS A 34 11.79 -23.08 7.96
CA LYS A 34 11.34 -24.18 8.86
C LYS A 34 9.82 -24.35 8.90
N ARG A 35 9.07 -23.27 8.66
CA ARG A 35 7.61 -23.21 8.64
C ARG A 35 7.15 -22.17 7.63
N GLU A 36 5.82 -22.07 7.46
CA GLU A 36 5.26 -20.98 6.66
C GLU A 36 5.66 -19.63 7.25
N LEU A 37 6.10 -18.72 6.37
CA LEU A 37 6.27 -17.31 6.68
C LEU A 37 4.92 -16.61 6.50
N ARG A 38 4.47 -15.86 7.51
CA ARG A 38 3.19 -15.14 7.50
C ARG A 38 3.43 -13.64 7.46
N ILE A 39 2.88 -12.96 6.47
CA ILE A 39 3.09 -11.53 6.23
C ILE A 39 1.74 -10.84 6.35
N ALA A 40 1.61 -9.95 7.34
CA ALA A 40 0.48 -9.04 7.43
C ALA A 40 0.72 -7.86 6.48
N LEU A 41 -0.30 -7.49 5.72
CA LEU A 41 -0.25 -6.39 4.75
C LEU A 41 -1.32 -5.35 5.10
N TYR A 42 -0.86 -4.13 5.33
CA TYR A 42 -1.68 -2.95 5.61
C TYR A 42 -1.33 -1.80 4.67
N SER A 43 -2.30 -0.93 4.43
CA SER A 43 -2.14 0.40 3.85
C SER A 43 -3.38 1.22 4.18
N CYS A 44 -3.31 2.53 3.94
CA CYS A 44 -4.48 3.42 3.94
C CYS A 44 -5.24 3.37 5.27
N ILE A 45 -4.69 4.05 6.28
CA ILE A 45 -5.10 3.92 7.68
C ILE A 45 -5.68 5.24 8.19
N LEU A 46 -6.99 5.42 8.05
CA LEU A 46 -7.69 6.54 8.67
C LEU A 46 -7.97 6.33 10.16
N PRO A 47 -7.61 7.28 11.04
CA PRO A 47 -7.98 7.22 12.46
C PRO A 47 -9.47 7.49 12.70
N THR A 48 -10.16 8.19 11.78
CA THR A 48 -11.60 8.48 11.86
C THR A 48 -12.29 8.43 10.49
N ALA A 49 -13.58 8.07 10.46
CA ALA A 49 -14.38 8.04 9.22
C ALA A 49 -14.78 9.45 8.72
N ARG A 50 -14.94 10.39 9.66
CA ARG A 50 -15.20 11.82 9.47
C ARG A 50 -14.27 12.60 10.37
N ARG A 51 -13.94 13.84 9.99
CA ARG A 51 -13.05 14.66 10.81
C ARG A 51 -13.76 15.14 12.07
N LEU A 52 -13.03 15.22 13.17
CA LEU A 52 -13.58 15.58 14.47
C LEU A 52 -13.93 17.08 14.56
N ASP A 53 -13.36 17.88 13.68
CA ASP A 53 -13.50 19.34 13.60
C ASP A 53 -14.43 19.80 12.45
N GLU A 54 -15.17 18.89 11.79
CA GLU A 54 -16.25 19.27 10.89
C GLU A 54 -17.46 19.83 11.67
N ASP A 55 -18.03 20.93 11.17
CA ASP A 55 -19.17 21.62 11.79
C ASP A 55 -20.42 20.74 11.87
N SER A 56 -20.73 20.02 10.79
CA SER A 56 -21.85 19.08 10.67
C SER A 56 -21.41 17.80 9.96
N TYR A 57 -22.06 16.68 10.30
CA TYR A 57 -21.90 15.44 9.56
C TYR A 57 -23.13 15.24 8.67
N ASP A 58 -23.06 15.74 7.45
CA ASP A 58 -24.06 15.44 6.43
C ASP A 58 -23.70 14.13 5.71
N PRO A 59 -24.66 13.27 5.37
CA PRO A 59 -24.37 12.03 4.66
C PRO A 59 -23.85 12.34 3.24
N TRP A 60 -22.83 11.62 2.77
CA TRP A 60 -22.28 11.81 1.42
C TRP A 60 -23.27 11.37 0.33
N ILE A 61 -24.04 10.32 0.63
CA ILE A 61 -25.20 9.85 -0.12
C ILE A 61 -26.32 9.50 0.86
N ALA A 62 -27.57 9.55 0.41
CA ALA A 62 -28.75 9.44 1.28
C ALA A 62 -28.82 8.14 2.11
N GLU A 63 -28.16 7.07 1.66
CA GLU A 63 -28.17 5.76 2.31
C GLU A 63 -27.13 5.61 3.42
N GLU A 64 -26.17 6.54 3.53
CA GLU A 64 -25.19 6.48 4.60
C GLU A 64 -25.87 6.66 5.96
N ARG A 65 -25.50 5.81 6.90
CA ARG A 65 -25.70 6.16 8.30
C ARG A 65 -24.60 7.11 8.71
N VAL A 66 -25.00 8.36 8.94
CA VAL A 66 -24.13 9.37 9.53
C VAL A 66 -23.64 8.87 10.90
N PRO A 67 -22.32 8.72 11.10
CA PRO A 67 -21.79 8.32 12.40
C PRO A 67 -21.90 9.47 13.40
N GLY A 68 -21.91 9.22 14.70
CA GLY A 68 -21.80 10.30 15.67
C GLY A 68 -20.33 10.72 15.82
N ARG A 69 -20.05 11.99 16.11
CA ARG A 69 -18.67 12.53 16.21
C ARG A 69 -17.75 11.69 17.12
N TYR A 70 -18.26 11.28 18.28
CA TYR A 70 -17.52 10.49 19.27
C TYR A 70 -18.08 9.07 19.44
N THR A 71 -18.43 8.41 18.34
CA THR A 71 -18.94 7.03 18.36
C THR A 71 -17.94 6.04 17.75
N PRO A 72 -18.05 4.73 18.05
CA PRO A 72 -17.19 3.71 17.45
C PRO A 72 -17.28 3.63 15.92
N GLU A 73 -18.39 4.08 15.32
CA GLU A 73 -18.53 4.16 13.87
C GLU A 73 -17.69 5.29 13.25
N ASN A 74 -17.38 6.34 14.02
CA ASN A 74 -16.50 7.41 13.57
C ASN A 74 -15.05 7.24 14.02
N ILE A 75 -14.82 6.92 15.30
CA ILE A 75 -13.49 6.77 15.88
C ILE A 75 -13.00 5.35 15.61
N LEU A 76 -12.23 5.21 14.54
CA LEU A 76 -11.67 3.93 14.09
C LEU A 76 -10.40 3.61 14.88
N PHE A 77 -9.60 4.62 15.20
CA PHE A 77 -8.43 4.52 16.08
C PHE A 77 -8.80 3.90 17.45
N PRO A 78 -8.01 2.96 18.00
CA PRO A 78 -6.74 2.43 17.50
C PRO A 78 -6.89 1.14 16.67
N HIS A 79 -7.97 1.00 15.90
CA HIS A 79 -8.24 -0.15 15.02
C HIS A 79 -8.28 -1.52 15.73
N ARG A 80 -8.74 -1.55 17.00
CA ARG A 80 -8.67 -2.73 17.88
C ARG A 80 -9.17 -4.03 17.23
N ARG A 81 -10.31 -3.99 16.54
CA ARG A 81 -10.91 -5.19 15.92
C ARG A 81 -10.11 -5.68 14.73
N LEU A 82 -9.72 -4.76 13.83
CA LEU A 82 -8.88 -5.05 12.67
C LEU A 82 -7.55 -5.66 13.08
N ILE A 83 -6.86 -5.03 14.03
CA ILE A 83 -5.57 -5.49 14.54
C ILE A 83 -5.71 -6.85 15.23
N ALA A 84 -6.67 -7.00 16.15
CA ALA A 84 -6.88 -8.27 16.85
C ALA A 84 -7.21 -9.43 15.89
N ASN A 85 -7.98 -9.18 14.83
CA ASN A 85 -8.29 -10.20 13.83
C ASN A 85 -7.05 -10.57 13.02
N CYS A 86 -6.23 -9.59 12.60
CA CYS A 86 -4.98 -9.88 11.90
C CYS A 86 -3.98 -10.64 12.78
N ASP A 87 -3.80 -10.21 14.03
CA ASP A 87 -2.83 -10.79 14.96
C ASP A 87 -3.19 -12.22 15.39
N ARG A 88 -4.46 -12.64 15.29
CA ARG A 88 -4.84 -14.05 15.47
C ARG A 88 -4.20 -14.99 14.44
N HIS A 89 -3.73 -14.48 13.31
CA HIS A 89 -2.94 -15.26 12.36
C HIS A 89 -1.48 -15.43 12.78
N ASP A 90 -1.03 -14.73 13.84
CA ASP A 90 0.36 -14.65 14.30
C ASP A 90 1.33 -14.34 13.14
N PRO A 91 1.27 -13.11 12.58
CA PRO A 91 2.20 -12.68 11.53
C PRO A 91 3.66 -12.71 12.00
N ASP A 92 4.56 -13.00 11.07
CA ASP A 92 6.01 -12.99 11.28
C ASP A 92 6.68 -11.71 10.82
N LEU A 93 6.02 -11.02 9.88
CA LEU A 93 6.43 -9.77 9.25
C LEU A 93 5.19 -8.90 9.09
N TYR A 94 5.29 -7.63 9.46
CA TYR A 94 4.28 -6.62 9.16
C TYR A 94 4.79 -5.73 8.02
N VAL A 95 3.93 -5.47 7.03
CA VAL A 95 4.22 -4.57 5.92
C VAL A 95 3.14 -3.51 5.85
N PHE A 96 3.57 -2.25 5.88
CA PHE A 96 2.73 -1.07 5.68
C PHE A 96 3.14 -0.44 4.35
N CYS A 97 2.26 -0.50 3.36
CA CYS A 97 2.58 -0.13 1.97
C CYS A 97 2.27 1.34 1.64
N GLY A 98 2.13 2.24 2.61
CA GLY A 98 1.71 3.62 2.32
C GLY A 98 0.48 4.05 3.09
N ASP A 99 0.31 5.37 3.18
CA ASP A 99 -0.81 6.05 3.83
C ASP A 99 -0.99 5.61 5.29
N GLN A 100 0.07 5.76 6.08
CA GLN A 100 0.04 5.49 7.52
C GLN A 100 -0.86 6.48 8.24
N PHE A 101 -1.03 7.66 7.67
CA PHE A 101 -2.01 8.67 8.06
C PHE A 101 -2.43 9.50 6.85
N TYR A 102 -3.47 10.32 7.06
CA TYR A 102 -3.96 11.28 6.08
C TYR A 102 -3.87 12.68 6.66
N GLU A 103 -3.36 13.64 5.88
CA GLU A 103 -3.17 15.02 6.30
C GLU A 103 -4.47 15.66 6.78
N GLY A 104 -5.61 15.29 6.18
CA GLY A 104 -6.92 15.79 6.54
C GLY A 104 -7.56 15.16 7.79
N TYR A 105 -6.96 14.13 8.39
CA TYR A 105 -7.59 13.34 9.46
C TYR A 105 -6.67 13.14 10.68
N PRO A 106 -7.23 13.03 11.90
CA PRO A 106 -8.66 13.12 12.25
C PRO A 106 -9.17 14.57 12.36
N THR A 107 -8.31 15.55 12.13
CA THR A 107 -8.60 16.99 12.14
C THR A 107 -7.96 17.64 10.92
N ARG A 108 -8.35 18.87 10.58
CA ARG A 108 -7.74 19.64 9.48
C ARG A 108 -6.21 19.63 9.50
N SER A 109 -5.61 19.67 8.32
CA SER A 109 -4.15 19.76 8.17
C SER A 109 -3.64 21.16 8.55
N ALA A 110 -2.42 21.20 9.07
CA ALA A 110 -1.65 22.43 9.29
C ALA A 110 -0.33 22.41 8.49
N ARG A 111 -0.35 21.71 7.35
CA ARG A 111 0.82 21.39 6.49
C ARG A 111 1.56 22.60 5.92
N ASP A 112 0.90 23.75 5.84
CA ASP A 112 1.43 25.02 5.33
C ASP A 112 1.79 26.03 6.44
N THR A 113 1.80 25.61 7.70
CA THR A 113 2.07 26.46 8.87
C THR A 113 3.43 26.17 9.52
N SER A 114 3.84 27.01 10.49
CA SER A 114 5.02 26.73 11.33
C SER A 114 4.90 25.43 12.13
N GLU A 115 3.66 24.96 12.34
CA GLU A 115 3.35 23.79 13.15
C GLU A 115 3.32 22.49 12.35
N ALA A 116 3.59 22.53 11.03
CA ALA A 116 3.45 21.38 10.13
C ALA A 116 4.16 20.12 10.66
N LYS A 117 5.35 20.26 11.26
CA LYS A 117 6.05 19.12 11.86
C LYS A 117 5.33 18.53 13.08
N LEU A 118 4.81 19.37 13.97
CA LEU A 118 4.07 18.90 15.14
C LEU A 118 2.74 18.26 14.71
N ASP A 119 2.08 18.85 13.71
CA ASP A 119 0.87 18.32 13.08
C ASP A 119 1.10 16.93 12.49
N THR A 120 2.21 16.72 11.77
CA THR A 120 2.64 15.40 11.27
C THR A 120 2.98 14.44 12.40
N LEU A 121 3.77 14.85 13.39
CA LEU A 121 4.19 13.97 14.49
C LEU A 121 3.01 13.49 15.34
N TYR A 122 1.97 14.30 15.50
CA TYR A 122 0.73 13.89 16.14
C TYR A 122 0.03 12.75 15.37
N ARG A 123 -0.07 12.84 14.04
CA ARG A 123 -0.66 11.80 13.19
C ARG A 123 0.17 10.52 13.24
N TRP A 124 1.48 10.64 13.11
CA TRP A 124 2.42 9.54 13.28
C TRP A 124 2.27 8.88 14.67
N TYR A 125 2.07 9.67 15.72
CA TYR A 125 1.84 9.15 17.07
C TYR A 125 0.56 8.33 17.18
N LEU A 126 -0.52 8.69 16.47
CA LEU A 126 -1.73 7.86 16.40
C LEU A 126 -1.45 6.52 15.72
N TRP A 127 -0.72 6.52 14.61
CA TRP A 127 -0.30 5.26 13.97
C TRP A 127 0.53 4.41 14.93
N TYR A 128 1.56 5.00 15.56
CA TYR A 128 2.40 4.30 16.52
C TYR A 128 1.58 3.74 17.68
N TRP A 129 0.67 4.51 18.26
CA TRP A 129 -0.19 4.02 19.34
C TRP A 129 -1.10 2.88 18.88
N ALA A 130 -1.62 2.91 17.66
CA ALA A 130 -2.43 1.82 17.13
C ALA A 130 -1.63 0.51 17.00
N PHE A 131 -0.42 0.56 16.43
CA PHE A 131 0.33 -0.64 16.03
C PHE A 131 1.50 -1.02 16.93
N ARG A 132 1.83 -0.21 17.95
CA ARG A 132 3.02 -0.42 18.82
C ARG A 132 3.13 -1.85 19.36
N ASP A 133 2.01 -2.50 19.69
CA ASP A 133 2.06 -3.83 20.29
C ASP A 133 2.37 -4.91 19.25
N CYS A 134 1.95 -4.73 17.99
CA CYS A 134 2.27 -5.61 16.87
C CYS A 134 3.75 -5.49 16.45
N VAL A 135 4.22 -4.24 16.30
CA VAL A 135 5.54 -3.93 15.72
C VAL A 135 6.67 -3.99 16.76
N ARG A 136 6.34 -4.05 18.05
CA ARG A 136 7.32 -4.18 19.15
C ARG A 136 8.16 -5.44 19.05
N ASP A 137 7.54 -6.54 18.61
CA ASP A 137 8.10 -7.89 18.73
C ASP A 137 8.43 -8.58 17.39
N LYS A 138 8.06 -7.95 16.27
CA LYS A 138 8.11 -8.55 14.94
C LYS A 138 8.71 -7.54 13.95
N PRO A 139 9.59 -7.97 13.03
CA PRO A 139 10.09 -7.11 11.96
C PRO A 139 8.94 -6.43 11.23
N THR A 140 9.15 -5.15 10.93
CA THR A 140 8.15 -4.30 10.29
C THR A 140 8.80 -3.49 9.18
N ILE A 141 8.18 -3.49 8.01
CA ILE A 141 8.55 -2.67 6.86
C ILE A 141 7.48 -1.60 6.67
N VAL A 142 7.91 -0.37 6.47
CA VAL A 142 7.03 0.77 6.21
C VAL A 142 7.46 1.47 4.93
N LEU A 143 6.56 1.60 3.96
CA LEU A 143 6.74 2.36 2.74
C LEU A 143 5.90 3.63 2.83
N ALA A 144 6.39 4.71 2.23
CA ALA A 144 5.69 5.98 2.18
C ALA A 144 4.98 6.12 0.84
N ASP A 145 3.78 6.67 0.89
CA ASP A 145 2.94 7.04 -0.24
C ASP A 145 2.70 8.58 -0.23
N ASP A 146 1.74 9.06 -1.00
CA ASP A 146 1.43 10.48 -1.17
C ASP A 146 0.94 11.17 0.10
N HIS A 147 0.00 10.56 0.83
CA HIS A 147 -0.58 11.17 2.02
C HIS A 147 0.41 11.23 3.19
N ASP A 148 1.38 10.32 3.23
CA ASP A 148 2.47 10.34 4.22
C ASP A 148 3.31 11.62 4.08
N VAL A 149 3.53 12.09 2.84
CA VAL A 149 4.18 13.38 2.55
C VAL A 149 3.21 14.55 2.49
N LEU A 150 1.99 14.38 3.01
CA LEU A 150 0.93 15.39 3.10
C LEU A 150 0.44 15.92 1.74
N GLN A 151 0.54 15.11 0.69
CA GLN A 151 0.01 15.42 -0.64
C GLN A 151 -1.18 14.50 -0.96
N GLY A 152 -2.09 14.98 -1.81
CA GLY A 152 -3.22 14.15 -2.25
C GLY A 152 -2.85 13.17 -3.37
N ASN A 153 -1.80 13.48 -4.13
CA ASN A 153 -1.16 12.67 -5.15
C ASN A 153 0.36 12.93 -5.11
N LEU A 154 1.20 11.96 -5.50
CA LEU A 154 2.66 12.11 -5.50
C LEU A 154 3.33 11.65 -6.79
N TRP A 155 3.79 12.64 -7.57
CA TRP A 155 4.81 12.49 -8.58
C TRP A 155 6.12 13.06 -8.05
N GLY A 156 6.86 12.27 -7.27
CA GLY A 156 8.01 12.74 -6.50
C GLY A 156 9.15 13.29 -7.36
N ASN A 157 9.25 12.86 -8.63
CA ASN A 157 10.15 13.39 -9.66
C ASN A 157 11.60 13.59 -9.18
N ALA A 158 12.09 12.69 -8.31
CA ALA A 158 13.40 12.78 -7.64
C ALA A 158 13.66 14.14 -6.95
N GLY A 159 12.59 14.85 -6.55
CA GLY A 159 12.62 16.18 -5.94
C GLY A 159 12.49 17.35 -6.92
N ALA A 160 12.67 17.15 -8.22
CA ALA A 160 12.52 18.21 -9.22
C ALA A 160 11.05 18.69 -9.33
N GLY A 161 10.83 19.96 -9.68
CA GLY A 161 9.47 20.56 -9.74
C GLY A 161 8.91 21.03 -8.39
N SER A 162 9.63 20.78 -7.29
CA SER A 162 9.25 21.12 -5.92
C SER A 162 8.87 22.59 -5.64
N ARG A 163 9.26 23.54 -6.49
CA ARG A 163 8.96 24.98 -6.32
C ARG A 163 7.66 25.42 -7.00
N LEU A 164 7.07 24.55 -7.82
CA LEU A 164 5.84 24.83 -8.55
C LEU A 164 4.62 24.42 -7.72
N PRO A 165 3.50 25.16 -7.84
CA PRO A 165 2.42 25.13 -6.85
C PRO A 165 1.54 23.87 -6.91
N ARG A 166 1.43 23.18 -8.06
CA ARG A 166 0.51 22.04 -8.21
C ARG A 166 1.24 20.73 -8.01
N GLU A 167 0.58 19.74 -7.43
CA GLU A 167 1.14 18.38 -7.25
C GLU A 167 1.57 17.78 -8.61
N GLU A 168 0.79 18.03 -9.66
CA GLU A 168 1.05 17.61 -11.04
C GLU A 168 2.30 18.25 -11.66
N ASP A 169 2.85 19.32 -11.07
CA ASP A 169 4.12 19.89 -11.51
C ASP A 169 5.34 19.05 -11.04
N GLY A 170 5.09 18.02 -10.22
CA GLY A 170 6.09 17.09 -9.70
C GLY A 170 6.86 17.62 -8.49
N GLY A 171 7.56 16.73 -7.80
CA GLY A 171 8.33 17.04 -6.61
C GLY A 171 7.48 17.13 -5.35
N PHE A 172 8.15 17.47 -4.25
CA PHE A 172 7.51 17.60 -2.93
C PHE A 172 7.07 19.05 -2.69
N LYS A 173 5.87 19.29 -2.17
CA LYS A 173 5.30 20.65 -2.06
C LYS A 173 5.59 21.32 -0.73
N TRP A 174 5.83 20.54 0.30
CA TRP A 174 6.12 21.06 1.62
C TRP A 174 7.62 21.25 1.84
N SER A 175 7.95 21.88 2.96
CA SER A 175 9.33 22.17 3.32
C SER A 175 10.18 20.89 3.28
N LYS A 176 11.37 20.96 2.67
CA LYS A 176 12.25 19.78 2.51
C LYS A 176 12.71 19.22 3.83
N ASP A 177 12.80 20.07 4.84
CA ASP A 177 13.09 19.65 6.20
C ASP A 177 11.96 18.83 6.84
N LEU A 178 10.70 19.16 6.54
CA LEU A 178 9.55 18.31 6.91
C LEU A 178 9.57 16.98 6.14
N ILE A 179 9.81 17.00 4.83
CA ILE A 179 9.87 15.79 4.00
C ILE A 179 10.96 14.82 4.48
N ARG A 180 12.16 15.33 4.79
CA ARG A 180 13.23 14.51 5.38
C ARG A 180 12.86 13.95 6.75
N MET A 181 12.12 14.70 7.56
CA MET A 181 11.62 14.20 8.84
C MET A 181 10.65 13.02 8.64
N ILE A 182 9.71 13.12 7.69
CA ILE A 182 8.75 12.06 7.37
C ILE A 182 9.47 10.78 6.98
N TYR A 183 10.35 10.83 5.97
CA TYR A 183 11.10 9.65 5.56
C TYR A 183 11.98 9.07 6.68
N ARG A 184 12.52 9.92 7.57
CA ARG A 184 13.29 9.44 8.73
C ARG A 184 12.42 8.69 9.74
N ILE A 185 11.22 9.19 10.05
CA ILE A 185 10.37 8.56 11.08
C ILE A 185 9.68 7.29 10.57
N GLU A 186 9.34 7.23 9.28
CA GLU A 186 8.66 6.09 8.67
C GLU A 186 9.63 5.02 8.17
N GLN A 187 10.72 5.42 7.49
CA GLN A 187 11.57 4.47 6.77
C GLN A 187 12.97 4.32 7.36
N GLY A 188 13.35 5.15 8.34
CA GLY A 188 14.71 5.13 8.91
C GLY A 188 15.10 3.84 9.64
N HIS A 189 14.15 2.94 9.87
CA HIS A 189 14.37 1.62 10.47
C HIS A 189 14.26 0.46 9.46
N ASN A 190 13.91 0.74 8.20
CA ASN A 190 13.89 -0.28 7.15
C ASN A 190 15.33 -0.78 6.89
N PRO A 191 15.49 -1.94 6.24
CA PRO A 191 16.80 -2.42 5.82
C PRO A 191 17.57 -1.37 5.00
N ASP A 192 18.90 -1.43 5.10
CA ASP A 192 19.80 -0.52 4.38
C ASP A 192 19.52 -0.53 2.87
N SER A 193 19.59 0.66 2.27
CA SER A 193 19.35 0.84 0.84
C SER A 193 20.46 0.22 -0.01
N TYR A 194 20.11 -0.25 -1.20
CA TYR A 194 21.08 -0.76 -2.18
C TYR A 194 22.10 0.30 -2.60
N ASP A 195 21.62 1.52 -2.83
CA ASP A 195 22.43 2.71 -3.05
C ASP A 195 21.84 3.86 -2.21
N PRO A 196 22.48 4.24 -1.09
CA PRO A 196 21.94 5.21 -0.14
C PRO A 196 22.11 6.67 -0.59
N THR A 197 22.55 6.93 -1.83
CA THR A 197 22.72 8.30 -2.33
C THR A 197 21.37 9.03 -2.31
N PRO A 198 21.22 10.16 -1.60
CA PRO A 198 19.96 10.88 -1.55
C PRO A 198 19.58 11.47 -2.91
N ILE A 199 18.30 11.77 -3.10
CA ILE A 199 17.81 12.56 -4.24
C ILE A 199 17.98 14.07 -3.97
N GLU A 200 17.41 14.94 -4.80
CA GLU A 200 17.47 16.39 -4.57
C GLU A 200 16.99 16.78 -3.16
N TYR A 201 17.58 17.84 -2.61
CA TYR A 201 17.29 18.37 -1.27
C TYR A 201 17.64 17.44 -0.11
N ASP A 202 18.61 16.54 -0.31
CA ASP A 202 19.08 15.58 0.70
C ASP A 202 17.96 14.68 1.23
N ILE A 203 16.95 14.40 0.40
CA ILE A 203 15.87 13.48 0.76
C ILE A 203 16.43 12.05 0.67
N PRO A 204 16.39 11.27 1.77
CA PRO A 204 16.93 9.92 1.78
C PRO A 204 16.11 9.00 0.87
N VAL A 205 16.75 7.92 0.45
CA VAL A 205 16.16 6.82 -0.32
C VAL A 205 16.10 5.57 0.55
N GLY A 206 15.24 4.64 0.18
CA GLY A 206 14.91 3.43 0.95
C GLY A 206 14.80 2.14 0.13
N TYR A 207 15.05 2.19 -1.19
CA TYR A 207 14.99 0.99 -2.03
C TYR A 207 16.19 0.06 -1.77
N GLY A 208 15.94 -1.25 -1.73
CA GLY A 208 16.95 -2.24 -1.36
C GLY A 208 16.39 -3.65 -1.28
N GLU A 209 17.20 -4.59 -0.80
CA GLU A 209 16.81 -5.99 -0.61
C GLU A 209 17.11 -6.48 0.81
N PHE A 210 16.37 -7.50 1.25
CA PHE A 210 16.66 -8.24 2.47
C PHE A 210 16.17 -9.67 2.35
N VAL A 211 16.68 -10.56 3.20
CA VAL A 211 16.20 -11.94 3.31
C VAL A 211 15.63 -12.15 4.70
N TYR A 212 14.41 -12.67 4.78
CA TYR A 212 13.75 -13.03 6.03
C TYR A 212 12.80 -14.20 5.80
N GLY A 213 12.78 -15.17 6.71
CA GLY A 213 11.91 -16.32 6.63
C GLY A 213 12.08 -17.13 5.35
N GLY A 214 13.31 -17.22 4.84
CA GLY A 214 13.63 -17.93 3.60
C GLY A 214 13.08 -17.28 2.31
N VAL A 215 12.67 -16.01 2.36
CA VAL A 215 12.17 -15.25 1.21
C VAL A 215 13.11 -14.08 0.93
N SER A 216 13.42 -13.84 -0.35
CA SER A 216 14.14 -12.65 -0.81
C SER A 216 13.12 -11.53 -1.08
N PHE A 217 13.25 -10.43 -0.36
CA PHE A 217 12.40 -9.27 -0.51
C PHE A 217 13.14 -8.14 -1.23
N CYS A 218 12.42 -7.33 -2.01
CA CYS A 218 12.87 -6.00 -2.39
C CYS A 218 11.86 -4.92 -1.96
N LEU A 219 12.39 -3.72 -1.73
CA LEU A 219 11.64 -2.51 -1.42
C LEU A 219 11.81 -1.52 -2.59
N LEU A 220 10.72 -0.93 -3.05
CA LEU A 220 10.71 0.08 -4.11
C LEU A 220 10.00 1.36 -3.67
N GLU A 221 10.41 2.48 -4.27
CA GLU A 221 9.91 3.83 -4.00
C GLU A 221 9.25 4.41 -5.25
N ASP A 222 8.20 3.75 -5.70
CA ASP A 222 7.48 4.01 -6.97
C ASP A 222 6.70 5.33 -7.02
N ARG A 223 6.60 6.07 -5.91
CA ARG A 223 6.13 7.46 -5.88
C ARG A 223 7.24 8.49 -5.94
N LYS A 224 8.38 8.22 -5.30
CA LYS A 224 9.47 9.18 -5.09
C LYS A 224 10.18 9.58 -6.38
N PHE A 225 10.30 8.64 -7.31
CA PHE A 225 10.98 8.85 -8.59
C PHE A 225 10.00 9.08 -9.76
N LYS A 226 8.71 8.88 -9.53
CA LYS A 226 7.68 8.99 -10.56
C LYS A 226 7.68 10.38 -11.21
N SER A 227 7.77 10.41 -12.53
CA SER A 227 7.69 11.65 -13.32
C SER A 227 6.29 12.26 -13.26
N PRO A 228 6.17 13.59 -13.32
CA PRO A 228 4.88 14.27 -13.39
C PRO A 228 4.08 13.89 -14.65
N PRO A 229 2.76 14.09 -14.64
CA PRO A 229 1.89 13.82 -15.78
C PRO A 229 2.14 14.79 -16.94
N ASP A 230 2.39 14.24 -18.13
CA ASP A 230 2.36 14.98 -19.38
C ASP A 230 0.95 14.91 -20.00
N MET A 231 0.14 15.92 -19.69
CA MET A 231 -1.23 16.05 -20.16
C MET A 231 -1.33 16.55 -21.61
N SER A 232 -0.20 16.86 -22.27
CA SER A 232 -0.18 17.38 -23.64
C SER A 232 -0.19 16.29 -24.71
N VAL A 233 0.03 15.04 -24.31
CA VAL A 233 0.07 13.86 -25.18
C VAL A 233 -1.08 12.90 -24.85
N ALA A 234 -1.39 12.01 -25.79
CA ALA A 234 -2.33 10.93 -25.51
C ALA A 234 -1.78 10.05 -24.36
N PRO A 235 -2.61 9.62 -23.38
CA PRO A 235 -2.15 8.89 -22.20
C PRO A 235 -1.27 7.67 -22.51
N ALA A 236 -1.66 6.85 -23.50
CA ALA A 236 -0.90 5.67 -23.93
C ALA A 236 0.44 5.99 -24.63
N SER A 237 0.61 7.23 -25.07
CA SER A 237 1.82 7.72 -25.73
C SER A 237 2.75 8.46 -24.77
N ALA A 238 2.34 8.70 -23.52
CA ALA A 238 3.19 9.35 -22.54
C ALA A 238 4.47 8.56 -22.27
N ARG A 239 5.51 9.28 -21.87
CA ARG A 239 6.83 8.75 -21.55
C ARG A 239 7.31 9.30 -20.22
N GLY A 240 8.00 8.50 -19.43
CA GLY A 240 8.61 8.97 -18.20
C GLY A 240 9.25 7.87 -17.35
N GLU A 241 9.55 8.26 -16.13
CA GLU A 241 10.09 7.38 -15.09
C GLU A 241 8.97 6.99 -14.12
N LEU A 242 8.89 5.70 -13.80
CA LEU A 242 8.16 5.23 -12.63
C LEU A 242 9.12 5.06 -11.46
N LEU A 243 10.16 4.25 -11.66
CA LEU A 243 11.17 3.95 -10.63
C LEU A 243 12.46 4.78 -10.79
N GLY A 244 12.72 5.31 -11.98
CA GLY A 244 13.98 5.94 -12.32
C GLY A 244 15.13 4.93 -12.53
N PRO A 245 16.24 5.36 -13.16
CA PRO A 245 17.30 4.45 -13.62
C PRO A 245 17.98 3.67 -12.48
N ARG A 246 18.15 4.28 -11.31
CA ARG A 246 18.82 3.65 -10.15
C ARG A 246 18.07 2.44 -9.61
N GLN A 247 16.74 2.53 -9.53
CA GLN A 247 15.89 1.42 -9.09
C GLN A 247 15.72 0.36 -10.19
N GLU A 248 15.69 0.76 -11.47
CA GLU A 248 15.69 -0.19 -12.59
C GLU A 248 16.98 -1.01 -12.62
N GLU A 249 18.15 -0.40 -12.37
CA GLU A 249 19.44 -1.09 -12.22
C GLU A 249 19.43 -2.04 -11.02
N PHE A 250 18.94 -1.58 -9.87
CA PHE A 250 18.77 -2.42 -8.69
C PHE A 250 17.90 -3.66 -8.97
N LEU A 251 16.74 -3.49 -9.62
CA LEU A 251 15.87 -4.61 -9.97
C LEU A 251 16.51 -5.58 -10.97
N GLU A 252 17.31 -5.07 -11.90
CA GLU A 252 18.09 -5.91 -12.80
C GLU A 252 19.10 -6.78 -12.04
N TYR A 253 19.84 -6.18 -11.10
CA TYR A 253 20.72 -6.89 -10.18
C TYR A 253 19.95 -7.93 -9.35
N TRP A 254 18.87 -7.51 -8.67
CA TRP A 254 18.06 -8.36 -7.82
C TRP A 254 17.42 -9.53 -8.58
N SER A 255 17.06 -9.35 -9.86
CA SER A 255 16.53 -10.44 -10.69
C SER A 255 17.51 -11.58 -10.91
N ARG A 256 18.81 -11.33 -10.70
CA ARG A 256 19.93 -12.27 -10.91
C ARG A 256 20.55 -12.78 -9.62
N THR A 257 20.15 -12.26 -8.47
CA THR A 257 20.61 -12.70 -7.14
C THR A 257 19.51 -13.42 -6.39
N SER A 258 19.87 -14.23 -5.38
CA SER A 258 18.91 -14.96 -4.52
C SER A 258 17.87 -15.75 -5.32
N THR A 259 18.26 -16.31 -6.48
CA THR A 259 17.37 -16.97 -7.44
C THR A 259 16.85 -18.32 -6.96
N ASP A 260 17.46 -18.87 -5.91
CA ASP A 260 17.03 -20.08 -5.22
C ASP A 260 15.89 -19.82 -4.22
N LEU A 261 15.66 -18.56 -3.84
CA LEU A 261 14.62 -18.16 -2.90
C LEU A 261 13.37 -17.65 -3.63
N PRO A 262 12.17 -17.86 -3.06
CA PRO A 262 10.98 -17.12 -3.47
C PRO A 262 11.22 -15.61 -3.36
N LYS A 263 10.70 -14.84 -4.32
CA LYS A 263 10.87 -13.39 -4.41
C LYS A 263 9.57 -12.64 -4.20
N ILE A 264 9.59 -11.65 -3.30
CA ILE A 264 8.48 -10.75 -3.02
C ILE A 264 8.93 -9.30 -3.14
N CYS A 265 8.24 -8.52 -3.96
CA CYS A 265 8.45 -7.08 -4.09
C CYS A 265 7.44 -6.32 -3.24
N LEU A 266 7.90 -5.32 -2.50
CA LEU A 266 7.09 -4.40 -1.70
C LEU A 266 7.13 -3.01 -2.36
N THR A 267 5.98 -2.44 -2.68
CA THR A 267 5.87 -1.14 -3.36
C THR A 267 4.61 -0.42 -2.92
N ALA A 268 4.54 0.92 -3.04
CA ALA A 268 3.44 1.67 -2.46
C ALA A 268 2.11 1.45 -3.20
N SER A 269 2.14 1.52 -4.54
CA SER A 269 0.92 1.46 -5.37
C SER A 269 0.95 0.40 -6.47
N VAL A 270 -0.23 -0.05 -6.91
CA VAL A 270 -0.37 -1.00 -8.02
C VAL A 270 0.05 -0.35 -9.34
N TRP A 271 0.81 -1.07 -10.17
CA TRP A 271 1.33 -0.55 -11.44
C TRP A 271 0.31 -0.64 -12.59
N ALA A 272 -0.88 -0.07 -12.37
CA ALA A 272 -2.03 -0.08 -13.26
C ALA A 272 -3.05 0.99 -12.87
N SER A 273 -3.83 1.51 -13.84
CA SER A 273 -5.11 2.18 -13.54
C SER A 273 -6.24 1.15 -13.63
N ALA A 274 -6.33 0.28 -12.62
CA ALA A 274 -7.24 -0.86 -12.69
C ALA A 274 -8.72 -0.45 -12.59
N GLN A 275 -9.03 0.65 -11.91
CA GLN A 275 -10.40 1.05 -11.60
C GLN A 275 -11.27 1.35 -12.85
N THR A 276 -12.58 1.20 -12.69
CA THR A 276 -13.57 1.54 -13.71
C THR A 276 -14.44 2.72 -13.31
N ASP A 277 -14.96 3.45 -14.30
CA ASP A 277 -16.05 4.40 -14.12
C ASP A 277 -17.40 3.72 -13.82
N HIS A 278 -18.47 4.51 -13.74
CA HIS A 278 -19.80 4.02 -13.42
C HIS A 278 -20.49 3.29 -14.59
N GLU A 279 -19.90 3.28 -15.78
CA GLU A 279 -20.29 2.49 -16.94
C GLU A 279 -19.50 1.18 -17.04
N GLY A 280 -18.46 1.01 -16.22
CA GLY A 280 -17.53 -0.12 -16.29
C GLY A 280 -16.43 0.08 -17.34
N GLN A 281 -16.17 1.32 -17.77
CA GLN A 281 -15.04 1.65 -18.67
C GLN A 281 -13.78 1.97 -17.87
N PRO A 282 -12.58 1.77 -18.44
CA PRO A 282 -11.33 2.16 -17.79
C PRO A 282 -11.30 3.65 -17.43
N LEU A 283 -10.93 3.96 -16.20
CA LEU A 283 -10.78 5.33 -15.73
C LEU A 283 -9.34 5.82 -15.92
N LEU A 284 -9.19 7.06 -16.38
CA LEU A 284 -7.89 7.70 -16.51
C LEU A 284 -7.46 8.28 -15.16
N ASP A 285 -6.37 7.76 -14.60
CA ASP A 285 -5.83 8.17 -13.31
C ASP A 285 -4.31 8.27 -13.39
N TYR A 286 -3.80 9.48 -13.54
CA TYR A 286 -2.36 9.74 -13.65
C TYR A 286 -1.60 9.51 -12.34
N ASP A 287 -2.32 9.53 -11.22
CA ASP A 287 -1.72 9.25 -9.92
C ASP A 287 -1.52 7.75 -9.75
N SER A 288 -2.37 6.90 -10.33
CA SER A 288 -2.09 5.46 -10.41
C SER A 288 -0.74 5.17 -11.08
N ASN A 289 -0.07 4.09 -10.68
CA ASN A 289 1.17 3.66 -11.32
C ASN A 289 0.94 2.94 -12.65
N GLY A 290 -0.25 3.08 -13.27
CA GLY A 290 -0.43 2.83 -14.71
C GLY A 290 0.28 3.89 -15.57
N TYR A 291 0.48 5.09 -15.03
CA TYR A 291 1.29 6.15 -15.61
C TYR A 291 2.69 6.20 -14.96
N PRO A 292 3.76 6.54 -15.71
CA PRO A 292 3.82 6.57 -17.17
C PRO A 292 3.91 5.13 -17.74
N PRO A 293 3.20 4.81 -18.84
CA PRO A 293 3.05 3.42 -19.29
C PRO A 293 4.36 2.77 -19.74
N ASP A 294 5.31 3.54 -20.28
CA ASP A 294 6.62 3.03 -20.69
C ASP A 294 7.50 2.70 -19.48
N GLY A 295 7.58 3.60 -18.49
CA GLY A 295 8.29 3.40 -17.23
C GLY A 295 7.72 2.22 -16.45
N ARG A 296 6.39 2.15 -16.34
CA ARG A 296 5.68 1.00 -15.79
C ARG A 296 6.04 -0.29 -16.53
N THR A 297 6.04 -0.30 -17.87
CA THR A 297 6.36 -1.50 -18.65
C THR A 297 7.79 -1.98 -18.44
N ARG A 298 8.77 -1.08 -18.34
CA ARG A 298 10.15 -1.45 -17.98
C ARG A 298 10.21 -2.13 -16.62
N ALA A 299 9.57 -1.53 -15.61
CA ALA A 299 9.53 -2.08 -14.26
C ALA A 299 8.85 -3.46 -14.19
N VAL A 300 7.71 -3.64 -14.86
CA VAL A 300 7.00 -4.93 -14.91
C VAL A 300 7.85 -6.04 -15.54
N LYS A 301 8.62 -5.73 -16.60
CA LYS A 301 9.55 -6.70 -17.21
C LYS A 301 10.64 -7.17 -16.24
N LEU A 302 11.17 -6.26 -15.42
CA LEU A 302 12.20 -6.58 -14.42
C LEU A 302 11.63 -7.49 -13.33
N LEU A 303 10.43 -7.18 -12.81
CA LEU A 303 9.76 -8.05 -11.83
C LEU A 303 9.32 -9.39 -12.41
N ALA A 304 8.92 -9.45 -13.68
CA ALA A 304 8.64 -10.70 -14.38
C ALA A 304 9.87 -11.59 -14.46
N ARG A 305 11.03 -11.01 -14.79
CA ARG A 305 12.32 -11.71 -14.82
C ARG A 305 12.69 -12.27 -13.45
N ALA A 306 12.46 -11.48 -12.40
CA ALA A 306 12.64 -11.90 -11.01
C ALA A 306 11.58 -12.91 -10.53
N LYS A 307 10.54 -13.20 -11.33
CA LYS A 307 9.41 -14.07 -10.97
C LYS A 307 8.74 -13.65 -9.65
N ALA A 308 8.73 -12.34 -9.37
CA ALA A 308 8.29 -11.81 -8.09
C ALA A 308 6.75 -11.83 -7.94
N LEU A 309 6.30 -12.13 -6.73
CA LEU A 309 4.99 -11.70 -6.23
C LEU A 309 5.11 -10.26 -5.74
N VAL A 310 4.14 -9.39 -6.02
CA VAL A 310 4.17 -7.98 -5.60
C VAL A 310 3.06 -7.69 -4.61
N LEU A 311 3.41 -7.06 -3.49
CA LEU A 311 2.49 -6.64 -2.43
C LEU A 311 2.46 -5.11 -2.39
N THR A 312 1.26 -4.54 -2.33
CA THR A 312 1.06 -3.10 -2.47
C THR A 312 -0.22 -2.59 -1.80
N GLY A 313 -0.40 -1.27 -1.76
CA GLY A 313 -1.52 -0.55 -1.13
C GLY A 313 -2.19 0.46 -2.08
N ASP A 314 -2.36 1.71 -1.62
CA ASP A 314 -2.89 2.90 -2.34
C ASP A 314 -4.37 2.84 -2.80
N GLN A 315 -4.74 1.79 -3.53
CA GLN A 315 -5.94 1.83 -4.38
C GLN A 315 -7.28 1.90 -3.65
N HIS A 316 -7.32 1.76 -2.33
CA HIS A 316 -8.55 1.61 -1.53
C HIS A 316 -9.49 0.50 -2.04
N LEU A 317 -8.95 -0.41 -2.84
CA LEU A 317 -9.64 -1.48 -3.53
C LEU A 317 -8.71 -2.68 -3.47
N ALA A 318 -9.09 -3.71 -2.71
CA ALA A 318 -8.31 -4.94 -2.73
C ALA A 318 -8.39 -5.53 -4.14
N LEU A 319 -7.23 -5.77 -4.74
CA LEU A 319 -7.12 -6.17 -6.12
C LEU A 319 -6.06 -7.24 -6.26
N LEU A 320 -6.42 -8.33 -6.93
CA LEU A 320 -5.47 -9.34 -7.36
C LEU A 320 -5.40 -9.32 -8.89
N ALA A 321 -4.26 -8.98 -9.46
CA ALA A 321 -4.11 -8.83 -10.90
C ALA A 321 -2.75 -9.28 -11.41
N ARG A 322 -2.74 -9.94 -12.57
CA ARG A 322 -1.52 -10.19 -13.34
C ARG A 322 -1.22 -8.97 -14.18
N GLN A 323 -0.03 -8.41 -14.01
CA GLN A 323 0.40 -7.24 -14.76
C GLN A 323 1.03 -7.71 -16.08
N GLY A 324 0.32 -7.50 -17.18
CA GLY A 324 0.73 -7.98 -18.51
C GLY A 324 1.87 -7.17 -19.13
N ILE A 325 2.58 -7.81 -20.06
CA ILE A 325 3.69 -7.24 -20.85
C ILE A 325 3.31 -7.23 -22.33
N GLU A 326 3.21 -8.41 -22.94
CA GLU A 326 2.70 -8.61 -24.30
C GLU A 326 1.25 -9.08 -24.25
N GLY A 327 0.89 -9.92 -23.30
CA GLY A 327 -0.46 -10.40 -23.04
C GLY A 327 -1.10 -9.72 -21.83
N HIS A 328 -2.18 -10.32 -21.32
CA HIS A 328 -2.84 -9.92 -20.07
C HIS A 328 -2.37 -10.74 -18.87
N ASP A 329 -1.77 -11.92 -19.07
CA ASP A 329 -1.45 -12.91 -18.02
C ASP A 329 0.02 -13.38 -18.03
N ASP A 330 0.92 -12.64 -18.69
CA ASP A 330 2.31 -13.03 -18.96
C ASP A 330 3.34 -12.39 -18.02
N GLY A 331 2.92 -11.57 -17.07
CA GLY A 331 3.82 -10.92 -16.11
C GLY A 331 3.57 -11.27 -14.63
N PRO A 332 4.15 -10.48 -13.71
CA PRO A 332 4.09 -10.71 -12.27
C PRO A 332 2.67 -10.61 -11.73
N LEU A 333 2.42 -11.31 -10.62
CA LEU A 333 1.17 -11.20 -9.87
C LEU A 333 1.29 -10.07 -8.86
N PHE A 334 0.32 -9.16 -8.87
CA PHE A 334 0.19 -8.07 -7.91
C PHE A 334 -1.00 -8.34 -6.99
N PHE A 335 -0.81 -8.14 -5.70
CA PHE A 335 -1.87 -8.07 -4.70
C PHE A 335 -1.82 -6.71 -4.01
N ALA A 336 -2.81 -5.88 -4.33
CA ALA A 336 -3.12 -4.69 -3.54
C ALA A 336 -4.01 -5.11 -2.38
N GLY A 337 -3.54 -4.88 -1.15
CA GLY A 337 -4.35 -5.10 0.05
C GLY A 337 -5.57 -4.16 0.08
N PRO A 338 -6.65 -4.52 0.80
CA PRO A 338 -7.71 -3.55 1.10
C PRO A 338 -7.14 -2.42 1.96
N ALA A 339 -7.72 -1.22 1.85
CA ALA A 339 -7.46 -0.18 2.83
C ALA A 339 -7.89 -0.67 4.22
N ALA A 340 -7.08 -0.37 5.24
CA ALA A 340 -7.47 -0.60 6.63
C ALA A 340 -8.66 0.27 7.01
N ALA A 341 -8.63 1.53 6.57
CA ALA A 341 -9.75 2.46 6.57
C ALA A 341 -9.50 3.63 5.60
N ALA A 342 -10.40 3.88 4.65
CA ALA A 342 -10.25 4.91 3.62
C ALA A 342 -11.50 5.78 3.45
N PHE A 343 -11.33 7.07 3.17
CA PHE A 343 -12.45 8.00 2.91
C PHE A 343 -12.89 7.93 1.45
N TRP A 344 -11.95 7.69 0.53
CA TRP A 344 -12.15 7.64 -0.91
C TRP A 344 -12.37 6.21 -1.40
N GLN A 345 -13.34 5.98 -2.26
CA GLN A 345 -13.67 4.66 -2.80
C GLN A 345 -13.27 4.52 -4.26
N ARG A 346 -12.83 3.31 -4.64
CA ARG A 346 -12.60 2.89 -6.03
C ARG A 346 -13.37 1.61 -6.32
N TRP A 347 -13.69 1.38 -7.59
CA TRP A 347 -14.42 0.22 -8.07
C TRP A 347 -13.70 -0.41 -9.25
N PHE A 348 -13.82 -1.71 -9.38
CA PHE A 348 -13.57 -2.46 -10.60
C PHE A 348 -14.80 -3.31 -10.94
N GLU A 349 -15.62 -2.87 -11.89
CA GLU A 349 -16.81 -3.60 -12.32
C GLU A 349 -16.67 -4.08 -13.76
N GLY A 350 -16.31 -5.36 -13.93
CA GLY A 350 -16.18 -6.03 -15.22
C GLY A 350 -17.54 -6.41 -15.83
N ARG A 351 -18.59 -6.52 -15.00
CA ARG A 351 -20.00 -6.73 -15.41
C ARG A 351 -20.21 -7.94 -16.32
N GLY A 352 -19.36 -8.96 -16.18
CA GLY A 352 -19.36 -10.18 -17.00
C GLY A 352 -18.92 -9.96 -18.45
N LYS A 353 -18.41 -8.78 -18.82
CA LYS A 353 -18.06 -8.43 -20.21
C LYS A 353 -16.63 -8.81 -20.58
N LEU A 354 -15.78 -9.04 -19.58
CA LEU A 354 -14.36 -9.34 -19.79
C LEU A 354 -14.17 -10.80 -20.25
N ARG A 355 -13.14 -11.01 -21.07
CA ARG A 355 -12.72 -12.35 -21.49
C ARG A 355 -11.90 -13.01 -20.39
N ASN A 356 -11.72 -14.33 -20.45
CA ASN A 356 -10.80 -15.06 -19.56
C ASN A 356 -11.08 -14.85 -18.05
N ARG A 357 -12.37 -14.73 -17.70
CA ARG A 357 -12.85 -14.60 -16.32
C ARG A 357 -12.37 -15.78 -15.48
N ARG A 358 -12.09 -15.52 -14.21
CA ARG A 358 -11.72 -16.55 -13.24
C ARG A 358 -12.98 -17.01 -12.51
N ASP A 359 -13.20 -18.32 -12.45
CA ASP A 359 -14.30 -18.94 -11.70
C ASP A 359 -15.69 -18.35 -12.04
N ASP A 360 -15.86 -17.87 -13.28
CA ASP A 360 -17.03 -17.15 -13.80
C ASP A 360 -17.43 -15.87 -13.05
N ASP A 361 -16.56 -15.33 -12.19
CA ASP A 361 -16.78 -14.07 -11.49
C ASP A 361 -16.94 -12.91 -12.50
N PRO A 362 -18.06 -12.14 -12.45
CA PRO A 362 -18.34 -11.08 -13.41
C PRO A 362 -17.33 -9.93 -13.39
N ASP A 363 -16.59 -9.75 -12.31
CA ASP A 363 -15.63 -8.67 -12.11
C ASP A 363 -14.18 -9.18 -12.18
N THR A 364 -13.95 -10.19 -13.03
CA THR A 364 -12.61 -10.72 -13.35
C THR A 364 -12.44 -10.88 -14.86
N GLY A 365 -11.19 -10.96 -15.31
CA GLY A 365 -10.85 -11.20 -16.72
C GLY A 365 -9.79 -10.27 -17.29
N ASP A 366 -9.56 -10.39 -18.59
CA ASP A 366 -8.60 -9.59 -19.34
C ASP A 366 -9.09 -8.13 -19.46
N PHE A 367 -8.29 -7.19 -18.97
CA PHE A 367 -8.59 -5.76 -18.89
C PHE A 367 -7.43 -4.93 -19.45
N THR A 368 -7.76 -3.85 -20.15
CA THR A 368 -6.77 -2.87 -20.62
C THR A 368 -7.14 -1.51 -20.03
N ASP A 369 -6.21 -0.90 -19.29
CA ASP A 369 -6.48 0.39 -18.64
C ASP A 369 -6.45 1.57 -19.62
N ALA A 370 -6.74 2.78 -19.11
CA ALA A 370 -6.78 4.00 -19.89
C ALA A 370 -5.41 4.44 -20.47
N PHE A 371 -4.30 3.86 -19.99
CA PHE A 371 -2.95 4.08 -20.53
C PHE A 371 -2.55 2.98 -21.53
N GLY A 372 -3.42 2.01 -21.78
CA GLY A 372 -3.14 0.88 -22.68
C GLY A 372 -2.39 -0.27 -22.01
N ASN A 373 -2.18 -0.24 -20.69
CA ASN A 373 -1.56 -1.34 -19.97
C ASN A 373 -2.51 -2.54 -19.90
N ARG A 374 -2.00 -3.72 -20.21
CA ARG A 374 -2.76 -4.97 -20.16
C ARG A 374 -2.61 -5.61 -18.79
N MET A 375 -3.70 -6.15 -18.26
CA MET A 375 -3.70 -6.91 -17.02
C MET A 375 -4.85 -7.92 -16.99
N ARG A 376 -4.66 -9.04 -16.30
CA ARG A 376 -5.74 -9.98 -16.00
C ARG A 376 -6.15 -9.83 -14.56
N ILE A 377 -7.39 -9.38 -14.33
CA ILE A 377 -7.97 -9.19 -13.01
C ILE A 377 -8.48 -10.56 -12.53
N LEU A 378 -8.06 -10.95 -11.33
CA LEU A 378 -8.31 -12.27 -10.74
C LEU A 378 -9.24 -12.21 -9.52
N ALA A 379 -9.33 -11.06 -8.85
CA ALA A 379 -10.30 -10.77 -7.79
C ALA A 379 -10.30 -9.26 -7.52
N ALA A 380 -11.46 -8.71 -7.15
CA ALA A 380 -11.60 -7.34 -6.68
C ALA A 380 -12.60 -7.29 -5.52
N ALA A 381 -12.26 -6.61 -4.43
CA ALA A 381 -13.18 -6.39 -3.30
C ALA A 381 -13.89 -5.03 -3.45
N ASN A 382 -14.84 -4.95 -4.39
CA ASN A 382 -15.61 -3.73 -4.62
C ASN A 382 -16.34 -3.25 -3.36
N PRO A 383 -16.58 -1.92 -3.20
CA PRO A 383 -17.56 -1.42 -2.24
C PRO A 383 -18.91 -2.13 -2.38
N LYS A 384 -19.65 -2.24 -1.27
CA LYS A 384 -20.91 -3.00 -1.22
C LYS A 384 -22.06 -2.28 -1.92
N ILE A 385 -21.86 -1.01 -2.29
CA ILE A 385 -22.71 -0.24 -3.18
C ILE A 385 -22.12 -0.25 -4.60
N PRO A 386 -22.89 -0.60 -5.65
CA PRO A 386 -22.41 -0.53 -7.03
C PRO A 386 -22.05 0.90 -7.45
N HIS A 387 -21.04 1.07 -8.31
CA HIS A 387 -20.54 2.39 -8.71
C HIS A 387 -21.62 3.24 -9.39
N ALA A 388 -22.42 2.64 -10.27
CA ALA A 388 -23.54 3.32 -10.93
C ALA A 388 -24.59 3.82 -9.94
N GLU A 389 -24.80 3.11 -8.82
CA GLU A 389 -25.73 3.52 -7.79
C GLU A 389 -25.16 4.66 -6.94
N PHE A 390 -23.90 4.55 -6.54
CA PHE A 390 -23.16 5.63 -5.88
C PHE A 390 -23.19 6.91 -6.73
N GLN A 391 -22.83 6.83 -8.01
CA GLN A 391 -22.71 7.99 -8.90
C GLN A 391 -24.04 8.72 -9.13
N ARG A 392 -25.17 8.02 -9.20
CA ARG A 392 -26.49 8.65 -9.33
C ARG A 392 -26.88 9.51 -8.12
N ARG A 393 -26.28 9.25 -6.97
CA ARG A 393 -26.64 9.87 -5.68
C ARG A 393 -25.56 10.80 -5.15
N ASN A 394 -24.32 10.62 -5.62
CA ASN A 394 -23.20 11.46 -5.25
C ASN A 394 -23.43 12.89 -5.73
N ARG A 395 -23.35 13.83 -4.80
CA ARG A 395 -23.47 15.27 -5.06
C ARG A 395 -22.15 16.00 -4.84
N THR A 396 -21.08 15.27 -4.56
CA THR A 396 -19.76 15.80 -4.30
C THR A 396 -18.82 15.56 -5.47
N TRP A 397 -17.70 16.27 -5.48
CA TRP A 397 -16.65 16.07 -6.48
C TRP A 397 -15.92 14.73 -6.30
N GLY A 398 -15.94 14.18 -5.09
CA GLY A 398 -15.15 13.01 -4.71
C GLY A 398 -15.97 11.73 -4.58
N LYS A 399 -15.27 10.61 -4.38
CA LYS A 399 -15.87 9.30 -4.15
C LYS A 399 -15.93 8.97 -2.65
N PHE A 400 -16.49 9.89 -1.87
CA PHE A 400 -16.44 9.82 -0.41
C PHE A 400 -17.48 8.87 0.18
N LEU A 401 -17.05 7.99 1.07
CA LEU A 401 -17.93 7.22 1.97
C LEU A 401 -17.30 7.13 3.37
N SER A 402 -18.13 7.39 4.38
CA SER A 402 -17.81 7.27 5.80
C SER A 402 -18.46 6.03 6.44
N ASP A 403 -19.53 5.50 5.87
CA ASP A 403 -20.23 4.34 6.41
C ASP A 403 -19.52 3.02 6.04
N SER A 404 -18.83 2.40 7.00
CA SER A 404 -18.11 1.12 6.82
C SER A 404 -19.01 -0.05 6.38
N ARG A 405 -20.33 0.06 6.56
CA ARG A 405 -21.29 -0.94 6.08
C ARG A 405 -21.45 -0.93 4.58
N MET A 406 -20.97 0.11 3.89
CA MET A 406 -21.00 0.25 2.43
C MET A 406 -19.65 -0.01 1.77
N LYS A 407 -18.60 -0.20 2.57
CA LYS A 407 -17.20 -0.26 2.12
C LYS A 407 -16.63 -1.66 2.29
N SER A 408 -15.50 -1.89 1.62
CA SER A 408 -14.75 -3.15 1.64
C SER A 408 -13.33 -2.91 2.15
N GLU A 409 -13.23 -2.73 3.46
CA GLU A 409 -12.00 -2.40 4.19
C GLU A 409 -11.50 -3.60 5.00
N GLY A 410 -10.20 -3.67 5.29
CA GLY A 410 -9.64 -4.86 5.91
C GLY A 410 -8.13 -4.93 5.96
N TYR A 411 -7.60 -6.15 5.85
CA TYR A 411 -6.16 -6.41 5.78
C TYR A 411 -5.85 -7.55 4.82
N GLY A 412 -4.63 -7.54 4.28
CA GLY A 412 -4.07 -8.66 3.52
C GLY A 412 -3.27 -9.60 4.42
N LEU A 413 -3.23 -10.88 4.06
CA LEU A 413 -2.34 -11.86 4.71
C LEU A 413 -1.73 -12.79 3.66
N ILE A 414 -0.41 -12.94 3.68
CA ILE A 414 0.31 -13.81 2.77
C ILE A 414 0.98 -14.92 3.58
N ARG A 415 0.79 -16.17 3.16
CA ARG A 415 1.48 -17.33 3.72
C ARG A 415 2.38 -17.94 2.66
N VAL A 416 3.69 -17.89 2.89
CA VAL A 416 4.69 -18.51 2.01
C VAL A 416 5.04 -19.87 2.56
N ASP A 417 4.70 -20.93 1.82
CA ASP A 417 5.08 -22.30 2.10
C ASP A 417 6.27 -22.70 1.21
N HIS A 418 7.43 -22.87 1.85
CA HIS A 418 8.68 -23.27 1.21
C HIS A 418 8.68 -24.70 0.68
N ARG A 419 7.90 -25.60 1.28
CA ARG A 419 7.83 -27.01 0.85
C ARG A 419 7.04 -27.14 -0.44
N SER A 420 5.88 -26.51 -0.51
CA SER A 420 5.04 -26.51 -1.71
C SER A 420 5.43 -25.45 -2.74
N ARG A 421 6.31 -24.50 -2.36
CA ARG A 421 6.68 -23.32 -3.15
C ARG A 421 5.45 -22.54 -3.60
N THR A 422 4.57 -22.27 -2.64
CA THR A 422 3.35 -21.50 -2.90
C THR A 422 3.23 -20.32 -1.95
N ALA A 423 2.60 -19.26 -2.44
CA ALA A 423 2.08 -18.18 -1.63
C ALA A 423 0.55 -18.30 -1.61
N ARG A 424 -0.03 -18.52 -0.43
CA ARG A 424 -1.47 -18.33 -0.21
C ARG A 424 -1.70 -16.86 0.10
N ILE A 425 -2.46 -16.20 -0.75
CA ILE A 425 -2.82 -14.80 -0.63
C ILE A 425 -4.25 -14.74 -0.09
N GLU A 426 -4.44 -14.06 1.02
CA GLU A 426 -5.69 -13.92 1.73
C GLU A 426 -6.08 -12.44 1.87
N CYS A 427 -7.38 -12.17 1.83
CA CYS A 427 -7.92 -10.81 1.90
C CYS A 427 -9.13 -10.80 2.83
N TRP A 428 -8.99 -10.19 4.00
CA TRP A 428 -9.94 -10.30 5.10
C TRP A 428 -10.65 -8.98 5.34
N PRO A 429 -11.99 -8.95 5.46
CA PRO A 429 -12.68 -7.77 5.95
C PRO A 429 -12.30 -7.48 7.40
N TRP A 430 -12.19 -6.21 7.76
CA TRP A 430 -11.68 -5.75 9.06
C TRP A 430 -12.44 -6.34 10.27
N ASP A 431 -13.71 -6.67 10.09
CA ASP A 431 -14.61 -7.12 11.14
C ASP A 431 -14.73 -8.65 11.27
N GLN A 432 -14.14 -9.44 10.38
CA GLN A 432 -14.28 -10.89 10.36
C GLN A 432 -13.27 -11.59 11.29
N ASP A 433 -13.77 -12.47 12.15
CA ASP A 433 -12.91 -13.37 12.95
C ASP A 433 -12.30 -14.44 12.03
N PRO A 434 -10.97 -14.59 11.92
CA PRO A 434 -10.37 -15.56 11.02
C PRO A 434 -10.68 -17.03 11.32
N HIS A 435 -11.20 -17.37 12.51
CA HIS A 435 -11.59 -18.75 12.85
C HIS A 435 -12.96 -19.16 12.31
N SER A 436 -13.89 -18.22 12.16
CA SER A 436 -15.29 -18.50 11.80
C SER A 436 -15.84 -17.65 10.65
N GLY A 437 -15.16 -16.54 10.36
CA GLY A 437 -15.53 -15.57 9.34
C GLY A 437 -15.09 -15.99 7.95
N ARG A 438 -15.32 -15.09 6.98
CA ARG A 438 -15.00 -15.33 5.57
C ARG A 438 -14.15 -14.19 5.02
N GLN A 439 -13.26 -14.56 4.11
CA GLN A 439 -12.51 -13.61 3.28
C GLN A 439 -13.44 -12.93 2.27
N PHE A 440 -12.94 -11.87 1.63
CA PHE A 440 -13.61 -11.32 0.45
C PHE A 440 -13.69 -12.37 -0.67
N ALA A 441 -14.71 -12.27 -1.53
CA ALA A 441 -14.89 -13.18 -2.66
C ALA A 441 -13.67 -13.15 -3.60
N GLY A 442 -13.28 -14.33 -4.13
CA GLY A 442 -12.07 -14.49 -4.95
C GLY A 442 -10.81 -14.87 -4.17
N TRP A 443 -10.82 -14.74 -2.84
CA TRP A 443 -9.77 -15.20 -1.92
C TRP A 443 -10.22 -16.39 -1.07
N PRO A 444 -9.29 -17.25 -0.59
CA PRO A 444 -7.85 -17.18 -0.81
C PRO A 444 -7.44 -17.54 -2.26
N TYR A 445 -6.32 -16.97 -2.72
CA TYR A 445 -5.69 -17.33 -3.98
C TYR A 445 -4.38 -18.08 -3.73
N LEU A 446 -4.16 -19.18 -4.44
CA LEU A 446 -2.92 -19.95 -4.35
C LEU A 446 -2.01 -19.64 -5.54
N HIS A 447 -0.93 -18.91 -5.28
CA HIS A 447 0.09 -18.58 -6.27
C HIS A 447 1.28 -19.54 -6.18
N LYS A 448 1.78 -20.02 -7.31
CA LYS A 448 3.02 -20.79 -7.37
C LYS A 448 4.22 -19.83 -7.43
N LEU A 449 5.09 -19.91 -6.43
CA LEU A 449 6.35 -19.18 -6.41
C LEU A 449 7.36 -19.97 -7.26
N ARG A 450 7.90 -19.32 -8.28
CA ARG A 450 8.88 -19.94 -9.20
C ARG A 450 10.27 -19.46 -8.79
N SER A 451 11.21 -20.39 -8.60
CA SER A 451 12.65 -20.11 -8.58
C SER A 451 13.13 -19.84 -10.00
#